data_AF-A0A5N4ECV5-F1
#
_entry.id   AF-A0A5N4ECV5-F1
#
_cell.length_a   1.000
_cell.length_b   1.000
_cell.length_c   1.000
_cell.angle_alpha   90.00
_cell.angle_beta   90.00
_cell.angle_gamma   90.00
#
_symmetry.space_group_name_H-M   'P 1'
#
loop_
_entity.id
_entity.type
_entity.pdbx_description
1 polymer ?
#
loop_
_entity_poly.entity_id
_entity_poly.type
_entity_poly.pdbx_seq_one_letter_code
_entity_poly.pdbx_strand_id
1 'polypeptide(L)'
;MRFGACEPASPPPSKKMKLFGFKEDPFVFIPEDDPLFPPIQKFYALDPSFPKMNLLTRTTEGKKRQLYMVSKELRNVLLNNSERMKVINTGIKVWCRNNSGEEFDCAFRLAQEGIYTLYPFINSRIITVSIEDVKILLTQENPFFRKLSSETYSQAKDMAKGSVVLKYEPDPTKPDTLRCPIVLCGWRGKASIRTFVPKNERLHYLRMMGLEVSAEKKKDGAAQMDESTASPVPPDGEAAAEPGAEQPASPGASTSSDPAGAGPPR
;
A
#
# COMPACT_ATOMS: atom_id res chain seq x y z
N MET A 1 21.04 34.60 -72.24
CA MET A 1 20.78 33.34 -71.49
C MET A 1 21.85 33.16 -70.42
N ARG A 2 21.48 33.22 -69.14
CA ARG A 2 22.23 32.60 -68.04
C ARG A 2 21.19 32.16 -67.00
N PHE A 3 20.98 30.85 -66.90
CA PHE A 3 20.16 30.23 -65.87
C PHE A 3 20.97 30.21 -64.57
N GLY A 4 20.46 30.85 -63.52
CA GLY A 4 21.02 30.73 -62.17
C GLY A 4 20.63 29.38 -61.57
N ALA A 5 21.62 28.60 -61.15
CA ALA A 5 21.41 27.33 -60.48
C ALA A 5 20.87 27.55 -59.06
N CYS A 6 19.83 26.79 -58.70
CA CYS A 6 19.25 26.75 -57.35
C CYS A 6 20.06 25.72 -56.52
N GLU A 7 20.66 26.16 -55.42
CA GLU A 7 21.37 25.26 -54.50
C GLU A 7 20.38 24.37 -53.72
N PRO A 8 20.73 23.09 -53.46
CA PRO A 8 19.85 22.19 -52.73
C PRO A 8 19.82 22.55 -51.23
N ALA A 9 18.62 22.76 -50.70
CA ALA A 9 18.40 23.00 -49.28
C ALA A 9 18.81 21.79 -48.43
N SER A 10 19.65 22.01 -47.42
CA SER A 10 20.06 21.00 -46.45
C SER A 10 18.88 20.53 -45.59
N PRO A 11 18.79 19.22 -45.25
CA PRO A 11 17.69 18.71 -44.44
C PRO A 11 17.71 19.31 -43.02
N PRO A 12 16.54 19.55 -42.41
CA PRO A 12 16.47 20.16 -41.08
C PRO A 12 17.17 19.27 -40.04
N PRO A 13 17.85 19.88 -39.04
CA PRO A 13 18.60 19.13 -38.04
C PRO A 13 17.68 18.21 -37.26
N SER A 14 18.05 16.92 -37.17
CA SER A 14 17.30 15.94 -36.39
C SER A 14 17.26 16.39 -34.94
N LYS A 15 16.07 16.75 -34.46
CA LYS A 15 15.84 17.09 -33.06
C LYS A 15 16.16 15.82 -32.26
N LYS A 16 17.29 15.81 -31.52
CA LYS A 16 17.59 14.72 -30.58
C LYS A 16 16.36 14.57 -29.68
N MET A 17 15.68 13.42 -29.76
CA MET A 17 14.63 13.09 -28.80
C MET A 17 15.28 13.20 -27.42
N LYS A 18 14.89 14.23 -26.65
CA LYS A 18 15.18 14.26 -25.23
C LYS A 18 14.41 13.08 -24.66
N LEU A 19 15.12 11.96 -24.49
CA LEU A 19 14.67 10.85 -23.68
C LEU A 19 14.58 11.44 -22.26
N PHE A 20 13.43 12.03 -21.92
CA PHE A 20 13.08 12.27 -20.53
C PHE A 20 12.99 10.87 -19.92
N GLY A 21 14.12 10.38 -19.42
CA GLY A 21 14.20 9.10 -18.76
C GLY A 21 13.24 9.16 -17.58
N PHE A 22 12.25 8.28 -17.55
CA PHE A 22 11.42 8.07 -16.38
C PHE A 22 12.34 7.79 -15.19
N LYS A 23 12.37 8.68 -14.19
CA LYS A 23 13.15 8.55 -12.95
C LYS A 23 12.45 7.60 -11.98
N GLU A 24 12.19 6.39 -12.42
CA GLU A 24 11.57 5.39 -11.57
C GLU A 24 12.51 4.20 -11.43
N ASP A 25 12.59 3.68 -10.21
CA ASP A 25 13.43 2.52 -9.88
C ASP A 25 13.00 1.28 -10.68
N PRO A 26 13.96 0.41 -11.04
CA PRO A 26 13.65 -0.83 -11.74
C PRO A 26 12.86 -1.79 -10.84
N PHE A 27 12.10 -2.68 -11.46
CA PHE A 27 11.52 -3.81 -10.75
C PHE A 27 12.59 -4.87 -10.47
N VAL A 28 12.72 -5.26 -9.22
CA VAL A 28 13.69 -6.25 -8.73
C VAL A 28 12.97 -7.42 -8.08
N PHE A 29 13.36 -8.64 -8.44
CA PHE A 29 12.84 -9.86 -7.84
C PHE A 29 13.33 -10.02 -6.40
N ILE A 30 12.46 -10.56 -5.55
CA ILE A 30 12.74 -10.75 -4.14
C ILE A 30 13.37 -12.13 -3.96
N PRO A 31 14.54 -12.25 -3.30
CA PRO A 31 15.16 -13.53 -2.97
C PRO A 31 14.25 -14.39 -2.06
N GLU A 32 14.23 -15.71 -2.22
CA GLU A 32 13.33 -16.59 -1.45
C GLU A 32 13.56 -16.56 0.06
N ASP A 33 14.79 -16.27 0.47
CA ASP A 33 15.26 -16.16 1.84
C ASP A 33 15.08 -14.76 2.44
N ASP A 34 14.43 -13.84 1.72
CA ASP A 34 14.20 -12.48 2.21
C ASP A 34 13.40 -12.49 3.54
N PRO A 35 13.88 -11.78 4.58
CA PRO A 35 13.26 -11.77 5.91
C PRO A 35 11.84 -11.21 5.95
N LEU A 36 11.33 -10.63 4.85
CA LEU A 36 9.92 -10.25 4.75
C LEU A 36 8.96 -11.43 4.70
N PHE A 37 9.41 -12.61 4.24
CA PHE A 37 8.52 -13.74 4.00
C PHE A 37 8.00 -14.42 5.27
N PRO A 38 8.82 -14.75 6.29
CA PRO A 38 8.35 -15.49 7.45
C PRO A 38 7.16 -14.82 8.18
N PRO A 39 7.16 -13.49 8.43
CA PRO A 39 6.00 -12.81 9.01
C PRO A 39 4.73 -12.92 8.14
N ILE A 40 4.86 -12.76 6.81
CA ILE A 40 3.72 -12.87 5.88
C ILE A 40 3.17 -14.29 5.89
N GLN A 41 4.05 -15.29 5.79
CA GLN A 41 3.67 -16.71 5.79
C GLN A 41 2.95 -17.10 7.08
N LYS A 42 3.49 -16.70 8.24
CA LYS A 42 2.85 -16.94 9.53
C LYS A 42 1.49 -16.25 9.63
N PHE A 43 1.41 -14.98 9.22
CA PHE A 43 0.20 -14.18 9.40
C PHE A 43 -0.99 -14.65 8.55
N TYR A 44 -0.74 -15.03 7.29
CA TYR A 44 -1.79 -15.50 6.37
C TYR A 44 -1.88 -17.04 6.30
N ALA A 45 -1.08 -17.75 7.09
CA ALA A 45 -0.88 -19.20 6.97
C ALA A 45 -0.67 -19.60 5.50
N LEU A 46 0.29 -18.93 4.83
CA LEU A 46 0.50 -19.14 3.39
C LEU A 46 0.89 -20.58 3.10
N ASP A 47 0.24 -21.14 2.09
CA ASP A 47 0.55 -22.47 1.58
C ASP A 47 2.02 -22.54 1.12
N PRO A 48 2.77 -23.63 1.44
CA PRO A 48 4.15 -23.79 1.03
C PRO A 48 4.37 -23.78 -0.50
N SER A 49 3.35 -24.10 -1.29
CA SER A 49 3.40 -24.05 -2.76
C SER A 49 3.36 -22.64 -3.34
N PHE A 50 3.17 -21.61 -2.50
CA PHE A 50 3.13 -20.23 -2.94
C PHE A 50 4.44 -19.82 -3.67
N PRO A 51 4.38 -19.35 -4.93
CA PRO A 51 5.58 -19.11 -5.74
C PRO A 51 6.29 -17.78 -5.40
N LYS A 52 6.99 -17.75 -4.25
CA LYS A 52 7.70 -16.56 -3.73
C LYS A 52 8.66 -15.92 -4.75
N MET A 53 9.31 -16.75 -5.57
CA MET A 53 10.24 -16.33 -6.63
C MET A 53 9.65 -15.39 -7.68
N ASN A 54 8.33 -15.42 -7.82
CA ASN A 54 7.61 -14.61 -8.79
C ASN A 54 7.20 -13.24 -8.22
N LEU A 55 7.65 -12.91 -7.01
CA LEU A 55 7.43 -11.61 -6.42
C LEU A 55 8.55 -10.65 -6.78
N LEU A 56 8.13 -9.44 -7.11
CA LEU A 56 8.99 -8.33 -7.42
C LEU A 56 8.55 -7.08 -6.67
N THR A 57 9.49 -6.19 -6.44
CA THR A 57 9.25 -4.89 -5.84
C THR A 57 9.94 -3.82 -6.66
N ARG A 58 9.48 -2.58 -6.53
CA ARG A 58 10.11 -1.42 -7.14
C ARG A 58 11.02 -0.66 -6.17
N THR A 59 11.07 -1.09 -4.91
CA THR A 59 11.90 -0.46 -3.89
C THR A 59 13.24 -1.17 -3.86
N THR A 60 14.28 -0.52 -4.38
CA THR A 60 15.67 -1.00 -4.34
C THR A 60 16.27 -0.80 -2.96
N GLU A 61 16.06 0.39 -2.39
CA GLU A 61 16.60 0.79 -1.09
C GLU A 61 15.49 1.03 -0.06
N GLY A 62 15.71 0.54 1.17
CA GLY A 62 14.80 0.75 2.29
C GLY A 62 13.62 -0.21 2.38
N LYS A 63 12.58 0.19 3.11
CA LYS A 63 11.41 -0.66 3.41
C LYS A 63 10.55 -0.85 2.15
N LYS A 64 10.49 -2.08 1.62
CA LYS A 64 9.67 -2.47 0.46
C LYS A 64 8.22 -2.06 0.65
N ARG A 65 7.72 -1.16 -0.20
CA ARG A 65 6.38 -0.55 -0.07
C ARG A 65 5.27 -1.40 -0.67
N GLN A 66 5.53 -2.00 -1.82
CA GLN A 66 4.54 -2.75 -2.60
C GLN A 66 5.22 -3.99 -3.17
N LEU A 67 4.49 -5.11 -3.13
CA LEU A 67 4.91 -6.37 -3.71
C LEU A 67 3.97 -6.69 -4.87
N TYR A 68 4.55 -7.05 -6.00
CA TYR A 68 3.86 -7.39 -7.22
C TYR A 68 4.17 -8.83 -7.58
N MET A 69 3.19 -9.52 -8.16
CA MET A 69 3.30 -10.89 -8.61
C MET A 69 3.28 -10.95 -10.13
N VAL A 70 4.11 -11.80 -10.71
CA VAL A 70 4.12 -12.10 -12.15
C VAL A 70 4.00 -13.60 -12.40
N SER A 71 3.75 -13.99 -13.65
CA SER A 71 3.89 -15.39 -14.04
C SER A 71 5.36 -15.80 -14.11
N LYS A 72 5.62 -17.12 -14.09
CA LYS A 72 6.97 -17.68 -14.24
C LYS A 72 7.62 -17.26 -15.57
N GLU A 73 6.83 -17.26 -16.63
CA GLU A 73 7.26 -16.91 -17.98
C GLU A 73 7.66 -15.43 -18.03
N LEU A 74 6.84 -14.56 -17.46
CA LEU A 74 7.13 -13.13 -17.41
C LEU A 74 8.36 -12.85 -16.53
N ARG A 75 8.52 -13.56 -15.41
CA ARG A 75 9.77 -13.51 -14.62
C ARG A 75 10.99 -13.82 -15.46
N ASN A 76 10.95 -14.91 -16.24
CA ASN A 76 12.06 -15.30 -17.08
C ASN A 76 12.36 -14.26 -18.17
N VAL A 77 11.33 -13.68 -18.80
CA VAL A 77 11.51 -12.59 -19.77
C VAL A 77 12.17 -11.37 -19.11
N LEU A 78 11.69 -10.97 -17.93
CA LEU A 78 12.21 -9.81 -17.20
C LEU A 78 13.68 -10.01 -16.78
N LEU A 79 14.04 -11.19 -16.29
CA LEU A 79 15.42 -11.49 -15.87
C LEU A 79 16.40 -11.52 -17.05
N ASN A 80 15.99 -12.09 -18.19
CA ASN A 80 16.85 -12.23 -19.36
C ASN A 80 16.98 -10.94 -20.20
N ASN A 81 16.15 -9.92 -19.94
CA ASN A 81 16.10 -8.69 -20.72
C ASN A 81 16.23 -7.42 -19.87
N SER A 82 16.67 -7.53 -18.61
CA SER A 82 16.75 -6.42 -17.66
C SER A 82 17.57 -5.22 -18.16
N GLU A 83 18.62 -5.48 -18.94
CA GLU A 83 19.49 -4.45 -19.53
C GLU A 83 18.95 -3.87 -20.85
N ARG A 84 18.05 -4.59 -21.53
CA ARG A 84 17.55 -4.26 -22.88
C ARG A 84 16.14 -3.68 -22.87
N MET A 85 15.39 -3.89 -21.79
CA MET A 85 14.00 -3.48 -21.65
C MET A 85 13.77 -2.72 -20.36
N LYS A 86 13.26 -1.49 -20.48
CA LYS A 86 12.78 -0.73 -19.33
C LYS A 86 11.29 -0.95 -19.13
N VAL A 87 10.93 -1.47 -17.97
CA VAL A 87 9.56 -1.82 -17.62
C VAL A 87 8.95 -0.74 -16.74
N ILE A 88 7.87 -0.12 -17.21
CA ILE A 88 7.17 0.96 -16.48
C ILE A 88 6.16 0.35 -15.49
N ASN A 89 5.37 -0.62 -15.95
CA ASN A 89 4.40 -1.35 -15.15
C ASN A 89 4.50 -2.84 -15.46
N THR A 90 4.43 -3.69 -14.45
CA THR A 90 4.37 -5.14 -14.62
C THR A 90 3.76 -5.81 -13.40
N GLY A 91 3.23 -7.01 -13.63
CA GLY A 91 2.61 -7.82 -12.61
C GLY A 91 1.34 -7.21 -12.01
N ILE A 92 0.85 -7.89 -10.99
CA ILE A 92 -0.33 -7.49 -10.24
C ILE A 92 0.10 -7.21 -8.80
N LYS A 93 -0.33 -6.08 -8.25
CA LYS A 93 -0.04 -5.74 -6.86
C LYS A 93 -0.80 -6.68 -5.93
N VAL A 94 -0.07 -7.41 -5.10
CA VAL A 94 -0.61 -8.44 -4.21
C VAL A 94 -0.53 -8.04 -2.73
N TRP A 95 0.49 -7.28 -2.35
CA TRP A 95 0.63 -6.74 -1.00
C TRP A 95 1.07 -5.28 -0.99
N CYS A 96 0.57 -4.54 0.00
CA CYS A 96 0.99 -3.18 0.32
C CYS A 96 1.51 -3.13 1.74
N ARG A 97 2.60 -2.41 1.98
CA ARG A 97 3.10 -2.18 3.34
C ARG A 97 2.09 -1.32 4.12
N ASN A 98 1.84 -1.69 5.36
CA ASN A 98 1.07 -0.91 6.31
C ASN A 98 2.03 0.01 7.10
N ASN A 99 1.68 1.28 7.25
CA ASN A 99 2.52 2.26 7.95
C ASN A 99 2.67 1.91 9.44
N SER A 100 1.63 1.34 10.06
CA SER A 100 1.64 0.89 11.45
C SER A 100 2.10 -0.57 11.61
N GLY A 101 2.86 -1.10 10.65
CA GLY A 101 3.19 -2.53 10.55
C GLY A 101 3.98 -3.12 11.72
N GLU A 102 4.51 -2.30 12.62
CA GLU A 102 5.21 -2.74 13.85
C GLU A 102 4.23 -3.06 15.00
N GLU A 103 2.98 -2.56 14.94
CA GLU A 103 1.93 -2.87 15.92
C GLU A 103 1.14 -4.14 15.59
N PHE A 104 1.35 -4.72 14.41
CA PHE A 104 0.63 -5.90 13.93
C PHE A 104 1.65 -6.96 13.50
N ASP A 105 1.38 -8.24 13.74
CA ASP A 105 2.28 -9.37 13.44
C ASP A 105 2.77 -9.47 11.98
N CYS A 106 2.25 -8.63 11.08
CA CYS A 106 2.66 -8.52 9.69
C CYS A 106 2.60 -7.07 9.19
N ALA A 107 3.70 -6.62 8.56
CA ALA A 107 3.81 -5.30 7.99
C ALA A 107 3.11 -5.14 6.63
N PHE A 108 2.54 -6.21 6.04
CA PHE A 108 1.93 -6.19 4.72
C PHE A 108 0.44 -6.54 4.79
N ARG A 109 -0.40 -5.67 4.21
CA ARG A 109 -1.82 -5.91 3.97
C ARG A 109 -2.06 -6.40 2.55
N LEU A 110 -3.10 -7.20 2.37
CA LEU A 110 -3.53 -7.68 1.05
C LEU A 110 -3.98 -6.50 0.18
N ALA A 111 -3.65 -6.56 -1.10
CA ALA A 111 -4.15 -5.63 -2.11
C ALA A 111 -5.34 -6.27 -2.85
N GLN A 112 -6.42 -5.50 -3.06
CA GLN A 112 -7.62 -5.99 -3.74
C GLN A 112 -7.31 -6.50 -5.16
N GLU A 113 -6.45 -5.79 -5.89
CA GLU A 113 -6.09 -6.11 -7.29
C GLU A 113 -5.56 -7.55 -7.47
N GLY A 114 -4.83 -8.07 -6.47
CA GLY A 114 -4.18 -9.38 -6.54
C GLY A 114 -4.88 -10.46 -5.72
N ILE A 115 -6.06 -10.20 -5.14
CA ILE A 115 -6.65 -11.13 -4.17
C ILE A 115 -6.99 -12.48 -4.78
N TYR A 116 -7.53 -12.52 -5.99
CA TYR A 116 -7.85 -13.79 -6.66
C TYR A 116 -6.61 -14.61 -7.02
N THR A 117 -5.44 -13.98 -7.14
CA THR A 117 -4.15 -14.68 -7.33
C THR A 117 -3.60 -15.22 -6.02
N LEU A 118 -3.78 -14.50 -4.91
CA LEU A 118 -3.27 -14.90 -3.59
C LEU A 118 -4.19 -15.87 -2.85
N TYR A 119 -5.50 -15.70 -2.98
CA TYR A 119 -6.51 -16.38 -2.18
C TYR A 119 -6.32 -17.92 -2.14
N PRO A 120 -5.99 -18.62 -3.24
CA PRO A 120 -5.76 -20.07 -3.20
C PRO A 120 -4.65 -20.52 -2.26
N PHE A 121 -3.74 -19.61 -1.88
CA PHE A 121 -2.61 -19.89 -0.99
C PHE A 121 -2.82 -19.37 0.43
N ILE A 122 -3.94 -18.69 0.73
CA ILE A 122 -4.22 -18.13 2.06
C ILE A 122 -5.11 -19.10 2.83
N ASN A 123 -4.64 -19.58 3.99
CA ASN A 123 -5.37 -20.54 4.81
C ASN A 123 -5.87 -19.99 6.16
N SER A 124 -5.62 -18.71 6.45
CA SER A 124 -6.08 -18.08 7.69
C SER A 124 -6.66 -16.68 7.45
N ARG A 125 -7.31 -16.14 8.47
CA ARG A 125 -7.90 -14.78 8.47
C ARG A 125 -8.94 -14.55 7.38
N ILE A 126 -9.67 -15.62 7.04
CA ILE A 126 -10.80 -15.62 6.14
C ILE A 126 -12.08 -15.53 6.98
N ILE A 127 -12.92 -14.55 6.68
CA ILE A 127 -14.24 -14.36 7.29
C ILE A 127 -15.26 -14.63 6.21
N THR A 128 -16.12 -15.62 6.44
CA THR A 128 -17.26 -15.88 5.56
C THR A 128 -18.35 -14.85 5.86
N VAL A 129 -18.84 -14.18 4.82
CA VAL A 129 -19.83 -13.09 4.92
C VAL A 129 -21.07 -13.42 4.09
N SER A 130 -22.24 -12.98 4.56
CA SER A 130 -23.48 -13.04 3.78
C SER A 130 -23.50 -11.98 2.68
N ILE A 131 -24.43 -12.12 1.73
CA ILE A 131 -24.59 -11.10 0.68
C ILE A 131 -25.07 -9.76 1.27
N GLU A 132 -25.87 -9.79 2.34
CA GLU A 132 -26.27 -8.59 3.08
C GLU A 132 -25.08 -7.89 3.72
N ASP A 133 -24.16 -8.65 4.31
CA ASP A 133 -22.93 -8.10 4.89
C ASP A 133 -22.04 -7.50 3.81
N VAL A 134 -21.91 -8.13 2.64
CA VAL A 134 -21.18 -7.56 1.49
C VAL A 134 -21.74 -6.20 1.10
N LYS A 135 -23.07 -6.04 1.06
CA LYS A 135 -23.70 -4.74 0.77
C LYS A 135 -23.31 -3.69 1.82
N ILE A 136 -23.33 -4.03 3.11
CA ILE A 136 -22.93 -3.12 4.21
C ILE A 136 -21.45 -2.75 4.08
N LEU A 137 -20.59 -3.73 3.83
CA LEU A 137 -19.13 -3.59 3.71
C LEU A 137 -18.70 -2.75 2.49
N LEU A 138 -19.53 -2.71 1.44
CA LEU A 138 -19.28 -1.92 0.24
C LEU A 138 -19.93 -0.53 0.29
N THR A 139 -20.98 -0.33 1.08
CA THR A 139 -21.66 0.98 1.21
C THR A 139 -21.14 1.83 2.36
N GLN A 140 -20.71 1.21 3.46
CA GLN A 140 -20.17 1.90 4.63
C GLN A 140 -18.64 1.79 4.65
N GLU A 141 -17.94 2.87 5.00
CA GLU A 141 -16.47 2.87 4.99
C GLU A 141 -15.85 2.03 6.12
N ASN A 142 -16.43 2.11 7.33
CA ASN A 142 -15.93 1.41 8.53
C ASN A 142 -17.09 0.85 9.38
N PRO A 143 -17.93 -0.06 8.85
CA PRO A 143 -19.01 -0.64 9.63
C PRO A 143 -18.49 -1.33 10.90
N PHE A 144 -19.20 -1.12 12.02
CA PHE A 144 -18.97 -1.87 13.25
C PHE A 144 -19.40 -3.33 13.09
N PHE A 145 -18.71 -4.26 13.74
CA PHE A 145 -19.06 -5.69 13.66
C PHE A 145 -20.52 -5.96 14.02
N ARG A 146 -21.08 -5.18 14.97
CA ARG A 146 -22.47 -5.31 15.44
C ARG A 146 -23.52 -5.01 14.37
N LYS A 147 -23.13 -4.36 13.26
CA LYS A 147 -24.02 -4.12 12.10
C LYS A 147 -24.04 -5.28 11.11
N LEU A 148 -23.10 -6.21 11.25
CA LEU A 148 -22.99 -7.39 10.39
C LEU A 148 -23.79 -8.54 11.01
N SER A 149 -24.01 -9.60 10.24
CA SER A 149 -24.65 -10.84 10.71
C SER A 149 -23.97 -11.43 11.96
N SER A 150 -24.69 -12.26 12.71
CA SER A 150 -24.17 -12.98 13.88
C SER A 150 -22.96 -13.85 13.57
N GLU A 151 -22.95 -14.45 12.38
CA GLU A 151 -21.91 -15.35 11.90
C GLU A 151 -20.64 -14.56 11.59
N THR A 152 -20.76 -13.44 10.87
CA THR A 152 -19.64 -12.53 10.57
C THR A 152 -19.11 -11.88 11.85
N TYR A 153 -19.99 -11.43 12.74
CA TYR A 153 -19.63 -10.85 14.03
C TYR A 153 -18.78 -11.82 14.86
N SER A 154 -19.22 -13.07 14.98
CA SER A 154 -18.53 -14.08 15.81
C SER A 154 -17.13 -14.37 15.26
N GLN A 155 -16.99 -14.59 13.96
CA GLN A 155 -15.68 -14.77 13.31
C GLN A 155 -14.77 -13.53 13.50
N ALA A 156 -15.31 -12.32 13.36
CA ALA A 156 -14.55 -11.08 13.44
C ALA A 156 -14.13 -10.70 14.87
N LYS A 157 -14.92 -11.03 15.89
CA LYS A 157 -14.60 -10.68 17.29
C LYS A 157 -13.38 -11.44 17.79
N ASP A 158 -13.26 -12.72 17.44
CA ASP A 158 -12.23 -13.63 17.93
C ASP A 158 -10.93 -13.54 17.12
N MET A 159 -10.97 -12.88 15.95
CA MET A 159 -9.80 -12.67 15.10
C MET A 159 -8.93 -11.51 15.60
N ALA A 160 -7.60 -11.67 15.53
CA ALA A 160 -6.65 -10.59 15.81
C ALA A 160 -6.84 -9.41 14.83
N LYS A 161 -6.46 -8.20 15.25
CA LYS A 161 -6.49 -7.02 14.36
C LYS A 161 -5.57 -7.23 13.14
N GLY A 162 -5.89 -6.58 12.02
CA GLY A 162 -5.04 -6.60 10.82
C GLY A 162 -5.80 -6.96 9.53
N SER A 163 -5.04 -7.24 8.48
CA SER A 163 -5.60 -7.58 7.16
C SER A 163 -6.39 -8.88 7.22
N VAL A 164 -7.50 -8.95 6.50
CA VAL A 164 -8.41 -10.11 6.43
C VAL A 164 -8.92 -10.31 5.01
N VAL A 165 -9.36 -11.53 4.71
CA VAL A 165 -10.13 -11.88 3.51
C VAL A 165 -11.59 -11.98 3.91
N LEU A 166 -12.48 -11.31 3.18
CA LEU A 166 -13.92 -11.39 3.33
C LEU A 166 -14.45 -12.17 2.14
N LYS A 167 -15.03 -13.34 2.41
CA LYS A 167 -15.43 -14.30 1.38
C LYS A 167 -16.94 -14.48 1.39
N TYR A 168 -17.58 -14.19 0.26
CA TYR A 168 -18.95 -14.58 0.00
C TYR A 168 -18.96 -15.82 -0.90
N GLU A 169 -19.70 -16.84 -0.47
CA GLU A 169 -20.00 -18.03 -1.27
C GLU A 169 -21.50 -18.07 -1.58
N PRO A 170 -21.89 -18.26 -2.86
CA PRO A 170 -23.30 -18.36 -3.24
C PRO A 170 -23.99 -19.56 -2.60
N ASP A 171 -25.17 -19.34 -2.04
CA ASP A 171 -26.02 -20.41 -1.53
C ASP A 171 -26.73 -21.12 -2.70
N PRO A 172 -26.50 -22.43 -2.92
CA PRO A 172 -27.19 -23.20 -3.96
C PRO A 172 -28.71 -23.25 -3.80
N THR A 173 -29.23 -23.05 -2.59
CA THR A 173 -30.66 -23.12 -2.28
C THR A 173 -31.41 -21.82 -2.57
N LYS A 174 -30.68 -20.71 -2.84
CA LYS A 174 -31.25 -19.38 -3.10
C LYS A 174 -30.85 -18.90 -4.51
N PRO A 175 -31.49 -19.42 -5.58
CA PRO A 175 -31.11 -19.12 -6.95
C PRO A 175 -31.27 -17.64 -7.33
N ASP A 176 -32.15 -16.92 -6.63
CA ASP A 176 -32.42 -15.49 -6.85
C ASP A 176 -31.33 -14.56 -6.28
N THR A 177 -30.34 -15.11 -5.59
CA THR A 177 -29.20 -14.36 -5.04
C THR A 177 -27.98 -14.43 -5.97
N LEU A 178 -26.98 -13.59 -5.68
CA LEU A 178 -25.78 -13.50 -6.50
C LEU A 178 -25.07 -14.86 -6.60
N ARG A 179 -24.94 -15.38 -7.83
CA ARG A 179 -24.38 -16.73 -8.07
C ARG A 179 -22.86 -16.76 -8.26
N CYS A 180 -22.18 -15.62 -8.17
CA CYS A 180 -20.72 -15.55 -8.23
C CYS A 180 -20.10 -15.38 -6.84
N PRO A 181 -19.06 -16.15 -6.48
CA PRO A 181 -18.31 -15.91 -5.27
C PRO A 181 -17.60 -14.56 -5.34
N ILE A 182 -17.50 -13.89 -4.20
CA ILE A 182 -16.79 -12.61 -4.07
C ILE A 182 -15.69 -12.78 -3.02
N VAL A 183 -14.48 -12.31 -3.35
CA VAL A 183 -13.36 -12.25 -2.41
C VAL A 183 -12.91 -10.80 -2.27
N LEU A 184 -13.06 -10.23 -1.08
CA LEU A 184 -12.67 -8.86 -0.78
C LEU A 184 -11.51 -8.83 0.23
N CYS A 185 -10.55 -7.96 -0.01
CA CYS A 185 -9.54 -7.57 0.96
C CYS A 185 -10.13 -6.57 1.95
N GLY A 186 -9.89 -6.80 3.23
CA GLY A 186 -10.31 -5.90 4.29
C GLY A 186 -9.30 -5.73 5.40
N TRP A 187 -9.64 -4.86 6.33
CA TRP A 187 -8.92 -4.63 7.57
C TRP A 187 -9.85 -4.74 8.75
N ARG A 188 -9.54 -5.69 9.63
CA ARG A 188 -10.24 -5.88 10.91
C ARG A 188 -9.58 -4.97 11.94
N GLY A 189 -10.29 -3.92 12.34
CA GLY A 189 -9.91 -3.00 13.41
C GLY A 189 -10.30 -3.50 14.80
N LYS A 190 -10.42 -2.59 15.77
CA LYS A 190 -10.81 -2.95 17.15
C LYS A 190 -12.27 -3.43 17.24
N ALA A 191 -13.17 -2.77 16.54
CA ALA A 191 -14.61 -3.04 16.56
C ALA A 191 -15.28 -2.90 15.18
N SER A 192 -14.50 -2.64 14.13
CA SER A 192 -14.98 -2.36 12.77
C SER A 192 -14.16 -3.11 11.72
N ILE A 193 -14.79 -3.40 10.58
CA ILE A 193 -14.10 -3.90 9.37
C ILE A 193 -14.17 -2.80 8.32
N ARG A 194 -13.05 -2.59 7.62
CA ARG A 194 -12.96 -1.73 6.44
C ARG A 194 -12.63 -2.56 5.21
N THR A 195 -13.27 -2.32 4.08
CA THR A 195 -12.89 -2.93 2.80
C THR A 195 -11.87 -2.08 2.04
N PHE A 196 -10.97 -2.73 1.31
CA PHE A 196 -9.98 -2.07 0.44
C PHE A 196 -10.34 -2.14 -1.03
N VAL A 197 -11.64 -2.20 -1.32
CA VAL A 197 -12.18 -2.27 -2.67
C VAL A 197 -12.15 -0.88 -3.32
N PRO A 198 -11.48 -0.71 -4.48
CA PRO A 198 -11.47 0.53 -5.25
C PRO A 198 -12.89 1.00 -5.63
N LYS A 199 -13.06 2.31 -5.82
CA LYS A 199 -14.36 2.93 -6.11
C LYS A 199 -15.09 2.26 -7.28
N ASN A 200 -14.41 2.04 -8.40
CA ASN A 200 -15.05 1.48 -9.60
C ASN A 200 -15.43 0.01 -9.41
N GLU A 201 -14.60 -0.78 -8.72
CA GLU A 201 -14.88 -2.18 -8.41
C GLU A 201 -16.05 -2.30 -7.41
N ARG A 202 -16.11 -1.40 -6.42
CA ARG A 202 -17.23 -1.29 -5.48
C ARG A 202 -18.54 -1.02 -6.21
N LEU A 203 -18.57 -0.06 -7.14
CA LEU A 203 -19.76 0.24 -7.94
C LEU A 203 -20.20 -0.98 -8.77
N HIS A 204 -19.24 -1.72 -9.32
CA HIS A 204 -19.52 -2.94 -10.08
C HIS A 204 -20.19 -4.01 -9.21
N TYR A 205 -19.63 -4.32 -8.03
CA TYR A 205 -20.24 -5.29 -7.12
C TYR A 205 -21.64 -4.87 -6.66
N LEU A 206 -21.85 -3.58 -6.34
CA LEU A 206 -23.16 -3.08 -5.93
C LEU A 206 -24.20 -3.26 -7.04
N ARG A 207 -23.83 -2.94 -8.29
CA ARG A 207 -24.70 -3.14 -9.46
C ARG A 207 -25.03 -4.62 -9.69
N MET A 208 -24.05 -5.52 -9.54
CA MET A 208 -24.30 -6.98 -9.63
C MET A 208 -25.30 -7.48 -8.58
N MET A 209 -25.39 -6.79 -7.44
CA MET A 209 -26.37 -7.09 -6.38
C MET A 209 -27.70 -6.33 -6.53
N GLY A 210 -27.95 -5.69 -7.68
CA GLY A 210 -29.17 -4.92 -7.94
C GLY A 210 -29.29 -3.61 -7.18
N LEU A 211 -28.18 -3.10 -6.62
CA LEU A 211 -28.15 -1.81 -5.94
C LEU A 211 -27.71 -0.73 -6.94
N GLU A 212 -28.64 0.14 -7.30
CA GLU A 212 -28.33 1.34 -8.05
C GLU A 212 -27.60 2.34 -7.16
N VAL A 213 -26.34 2.62 -7.51
CA VAL A 213 -25.56 3.66 -6.84
C VAL A 213 -25.83 4.95 -7.57
N SER A 214 -26.77 5.75 -7.05
CA SER A 214 -26.91 7.12 -7.52
C SER A 214 -25.57 7.82 -7.29
N ALA A 215 -25.07 8.53 -8.31
CA ALA A 215 -23.91 9.37 -8.14
C ALA A 215 -24.31 10.49 -7.17
N GLU A 216 -24.10 10.28 -5.88
CA GLU A 216 -24.28 11.33 -4.88
C GLU A 216 -23.40 12.51 -5.31
N LYS A 217 -24.05 13.54 -5.86
CA LYS A 217 -23.47 14.88 -5.94
C LYS A 217 -23.12 15.22 -4.51
N LYS A 218 -21.82 15.34 -4.21
CA LYS A 218 -21.36 15.98 -2.98
C LYS A 218 -22.08 17.32 -2.89
N LYS A 219 -23.02 17.43 -1.96
CA LYS A 219 -23.57 18.71 -1.54
C LYS A 219 -22.51 19.25 -0.58
N ASP A 220 -21.63 20.09 -1.11
CA ASP A 220 -20.76 20.91 -0.27
C ASP A 220 -21.66 21.74 0.64
N GLY A 221 -21.59 21.45 1.94
CA GLY A 221 -22.29 22.20 2.97
C GLY A 221 -21.57 23.54 3.17
N ALA A 222 -21.91 24.52 2.34
CA ALA A 222 -21.71 25.92 2.67
C ALA A 222 -22.88 26.37 3.57
N ALA A 223 -22.57 26.66 4.82
CA ALA A 223 -23.34 27.60 5.65
C ALA A 223 -22.34 28.64 6.19
N GLN A 224 -22.25 29.77 5.48
CA GLN A 224 -21.94 31.11 6.01
C GLN A 224 -23.05 31.49 7.03
N MET A 225 -22.89 32.29 8.09
CA MET A 225 -22.10 33.50 8.38
C MET A 225 -21.91 33.54 9.93
N ASP A 226 -20.91 34.19 10.53
CA ASP A 226 -20.74 35.64 10.47
C ASP A 226 -19.28 36.11 10.71
N GLU A 227 -19.07 37.33 10.24
CA GLU A 227 -17.88 37.98 9.72
C GLU A 227 -17.27 38.98 10.72
N SER A 228 -15.94 39.04 10.80
CA SER A 228 -15.11 40.26 10.93
C SER A 228 -13.67 39.87 11.32
N THR A 229 -12.58 40.29 10.69
CA THR A 229 -12.31 41.14 9.52
C THR A 229 -10.83 40.93 9.11
N ALA A 230 -10.55 41.14 7.82
CA ALA A 230 -9.29 41.56 7.20
C ALA A 230 -8.09 40.58 7.00
N SER A 231 -8.10 39.97 5.81
CA SER A 231 -7.05 39.68 4.80
C SER A 231 -5.71 40.47 4.82
N PRO A 232 -4.76 40.23 3.89
CA PRO A 232 -4.19 38.98 3.34
C PRO A 232 -2.62 39.04 3.22
N VAL A 233 -1.96 37.94 2.79
CA VAL A 233 -0.96 37.86 1.68
C VAL A 233 -0.23 36.49 1.74
N PRO A 234 0.11 35.84 0.60
CA PRO A 234 0.62 34.47 0.49
C PRO A 234 2.14 34.45 0.19
N PRO A 235 2.66 33.45 -0.53
CA PRO A 235 3.29 32.20 -0.09
C PRO A 235 4.83 32.24 -0.25
N ASP A 236 5.53 31.24 0.28
CA ASP A 236 6.83 30.66 -0.16
C ASP A 236 7.39 29.88 1.04
N GLY A 237 7.99 28.70 0.92
CA GLY A 237 8.95 28.26 -0.08
C GLY A 237 10.28 28.07 0.64
N GLU A 238 10.68 26.80 0.76
CA GLU A 238 12.05 26.31 0.99
C GLU A 238 12.81 26.54 2.32
N ALA A 239 13.32 25.40 2.79
CA ALA A 239 14.70 25.16 3.20
C ALA A 239 15.19 25.47 4.63
N ALA A 240 15.69 24.38 5.22
CA ALA A 240 17.00 24.23 5.85
C ALA A 240 17.21 24.61 7.34
N ALA A 241 17.74 23.59 8.00
CA ALA A 241 18.82 23.60 8.99
C ALA A 241 18.50 23.97 10.45
N GLU A 242 19.04 23.11 11.33
CA GLU A 242 19.13 23.24 12.78
C GLU A 242 19.87 24.51 13.23
N PRO A 243 19.80 24.80 14.54
CA PRO A 243 21.07 24.71 15.27
C PRO A 243 20.96 24.02 16.63
N GLY A 244 22.03 23.31 16.97
CA GLY A 244 22.33 22.83 18.31
C GLY A 244 22.62 23.97 19.28
N ALA A 245 22.43 23.68 20.57
CA ALA A 245 22.72 24.58 21.68
C ALA A 245 23.84 24.01 22.56
N GLU A 246 24.80 24.89 22.85
CA GLU A 246 26.00 24.75 23.65
C GLU A 246 25.78 24.39 25.14
N GLN A 247 26.83 23.79 25.71
CA GLN A 247 27.04 23.48 27.13
C GLN A 247 27.27 24.72 28.00
N PRO A 248 26.97 24.66 29.31
CA PRO A 248 27.43 25.65 30.28
C PRO A 248 28.75 25.28 30.97
N ALA A 249 29.49 26.34 31.32
CA ALA A 249 30.82 26.36 31.91
C ALA A 249 30.89 25.92 33.39
N SER A 250 32.07 25.43 33.78
CA SER A 250 32.47 25.05 35.15
C SER A 250 33.04 26.23 35.95
N PRO A 251 32.98 26.21 37.30
CA PRO A 251 33.81 27.06 38.16
C PRO A 251 35.11 26.36 38.60
N GLY A 252 36.17 27.16 38.75
CA GLY A 252 37.55 26.72 38.92
C GLY A 252 37.97 26.24 40.32
N ALA A 253 39.15 25.63 40.35
CA ALA A 253 39.90 25.30 41.57
C ALA A 253 41.39 25.61 41.37
N SER A 254 41.95 26.30 42.35
CA SER A 254 43.36 26.65 42.50
C SER A 254 44.21 25.46 42.96
N THR A 255 45.47 25.48 42.52
CA THR A 255 46.56 24.51 42.70
C THR A 255 47.04 24.33 44.14
N SER A 256 47.38 23.10 44.54
CA SER A 256 48.77 22.58 44.68
C SER A 256 48.97 21.52 45.78
N SER A 257 49.93 20.63 45.51
CA SER A 257 50.69 19.71 46.40
C SER A 257 50.10 18.34 46.80
N ASP A 258 50.64 17.30 46.15
CA ASP A 258 50.93 15.95 46.67
C ASP A 258 51.99 16.01 47.80
N PRO A 259 52.25 14.96 48.64
CA PRO A 259 52.12 13.53 48.32
C PRO A 259 51.65 12.56 49.45
N ALA A 260 51.35 11.32 49.02
CA ALA A 260 51.61 10.01 49.65
C ALA A 260 51.23 9.72 51.13
N GLY A 261 50.43 8.67 51.35
CA GLY A 261 50.37 8.00 52.66
C GLY A 261 49.20 7.03 52.87
N ALA A 262 49.47 5.74 52.59
CA ALA A 262 48.95 4.51 53.22
C ALA A 262 47.70 4.50 54.13
N GLY A 263 46.81 3.52 53.88
CA GLY A 263 46.21 2.70 54.96
C GLY A 263 44.67 2.72 55.11
N PRO A 264 43.98 1.55 55.17
CA PRO A 264 42.51 1.43 55.27
C PRO A 264 42.09 1.07 56.72
N PRO A 265 40.87 0.54 56.99
CA PRO A 265 39.50 0.95 56.62
C PRO A 265 38.59 1.13 57.86
N ARG A 266 37.38 1.68 57.68
CA ARG A 266 36.13 1.14 58.25
C ARG A 266 34.90 1.77 57.57
#